data_AF-A0A6H5JS62-F1
#
_entry.id   AF-A0A6H5JS62-F1
#
_cell.length_a   1.000
_cell.length_b   1.000
_cell.length_c   1.000
_cell.angle_alpha   90.00
_cell.angle_beta   90.00
_cell.angle_gamma   90.00
#
_symmetry.space_group_name_H-M   'P 1'
#
loop_
_entity.id
_entity.type
_entity.pdbx_description
1 polymer ?
#
loop_
_entity_poly.entity_id
_entity_poly.type
_entity_poly.pdbx_seq_one_letter_code
_entity_poly.pdbx_strand_id
1 'polypeptide(L)' 'MQGTFTNNEADFGGFLYKEVPGNASCTGASVARHRGVDGGAVYAVEGAKLEWGCHLVNNSALAGPAM' A
#
# COMPACT_ATOMS: atom_id res chain seq x y z
N MET A 1 -19.67 -5.65 4.90
CA MET A 1 -19.14 -6.08 3.58
C MET A 1 -17.72 -5.57 3.52
N GLN A 2 -16.72 -6.44 3.33
CA GLN A 2 -15.31 -6.03 3.21
C GLN A 2 -15.04 -5.65 1.74
N GLY A 3 -14.40 -4.49 1.51
CA GLY A 3 -14.09 -4.00 0.17
C GLY A 3 -12.80 -4.59 -0.38
N THR A 4 -12.66 -4.63 -1.71
CA THR A 4 -11.43 -5.03 -2.39
C THR A 4 -10.95 -3.90 -3.28
N PHE A 5 -9.69 -3.50 -3.11
CA PHE A 5 -8.99 -2.59 -4.00
C PHE A 5 -8.02 -3.42 -4.84
N THR A 6 -8.00 -3.21 -6.16
CA THR A 6 -7.23 -4.08 -7.05
C THR A 6 -6.59 -3.38 -8.24
N ASN A 7 -5.44 -3.89 -8.68
CA ASN A 7 -4.84 -3.66 -10.00
C ASN A 7 -4.52 -2.19 -10.34
N ASN A 8 -4.04 -1.42 -9.37
CA ASN A 8 -3.47 -0.11 -9.70
C ASN A 8 -1.97 -0.24 -9.92
N GLU A 9 -1.47 0.49 -10.91
CA GLU A 9 -0.05 0.70 -11.13
C GLU A 9 0.30 2.18 -10.86
N ALA A 10 1.38 2.42 -10.13
CA ALA A 10 1.86 3.77 -9.84
C ALA A 10 3.38 3.79 -9.58
N ASP A 11 3.96 4.98 -9.53
CA ASP A 11 5.39 5.12 -9.19
C ASP A 11 5.63 4.88 -7.70
N PHE A 12 4.72 5.34 -6.83
CA PHE A 12 4.83 5.19 -5.37
C PHE A 12 3.60 4.50 -4.80
N GLY A 13 3.78 3.27 -4.29
CA GLY A 13 2.66 2.42 -3.90
C GLY A 13 1.77 2.09 -5.09
N GLY A 14 0.60 1.52 -4.80
CA GLY A 14 -0.50 1.38 -5.76
C GLY A 14 -1.88 1.52 -5.12
N PHE A 15 -1.94 1.50 -3.79
CA PHE A 15 -3.14 1.74 -3.00
C PHE A 15 -2.97 2.98 -2.11
N LEU A 16 -1.83 3.12 -1.44
CA LEU A 16 -1.54 4.25 -0.55
C LEU A 16 -0.14 4.80 -0.78
N TYR A 17 -0.06 6.11 -1.01
CA TYR A 17 1.19 6.87 -0.96
C TYR A 17 1.12 7.87 0.21
N LYS A 18 2.05 7.76 1.17
CA LYS A 18 2.17 8.65 2.32
C LYS A 18 3.49 9.42 2.25
N GLU A 19 3.44 10.59 1.62
CA GLU A 19 4.59 11.45 1.34
C GLU A 19 5.16 12.22 2.54
N VAL A 20 4.35 12.42 3.58
CA VAL A 20 4.74 13.23 4.75
C VAL A 20 4.57 12.43 6.04
N PRO A 21 5.20 12.82 7.16
CA PRO A 21 4.95 12.18 8.46
C PRO A 21 3.46 12.18 8.86
N GLY A 22 3.09 11.28 9.76
CA GLY A 22 1.73 11.17 10.29
C GLY A 22 1.10 9.79 10.07
N ASN A 23 -0.18 9.67 10.42
CA ASN A 23 -0.82 8.38 10.59
C ASN A 23 -1.64 8.00 9.35
N ALA A 24 -1.59 6.72 8.98
CA ALA A 24 -2.57 6.12 8.07
C ALA A 24 -2.94 4.74 8.59
N SER A 25 -4.22 4.38 8.48
CA SER A 25 -4.70 3.07 8.91
C SER A 25 -5.59 2.43 7.85
N CYS A 26 -5.56 1.11 7.79
CA CYS A 26 -6.40 0.31 6.92
C CYS A 26 -6.93 -0.88 7.70
N THR A 27 -8.25 -1.14 7.65
CA THR A 27 -8.87 -2.29 8.33
C THR A 27 -9.91 -2.97 7.45
N GLY A 28 -9.94 -4.30 7.47
CA GLY A 28 -11.05 -5.08 6.91
C GLY A 28 -11.26 -4.95 5.40
N ALA A 29 -10.20 -4.63 4.64
CA ALA A 29 -10.22 -4.64 3.18
C ALA A 29 -9.14 -5.58 2.63
N SER A 30 -9.35 -6.07 1.41
CA SER A 30 -8.32 -6.74 0.62
C SER A 30 -7.68 -5.74 -0.35
N VAL A 31 -6.35 -5.69 -0.36
CA VAL A 31 -5.56 -4.80 -1.23
C VAL A 31 -4.67 -5.71 -2.06
N ALA A 32 -5.02 -5.87 -3.34
CA ALA A 32 -4.51 -6.97 -4.14
C ALA A 32 -4.01 -6.56 -5.52
N ARG A 33 -2.91 -7.19 -5.95
CA ARG A 33 -2.37 -7.04 -7.32
C ARG A 33 -2.00 -5.60 -7.68
N HIS A 34 -1.63 -4.79 -6.70
CA HIS A 34 -1.06 -3.48 -6.95
C HIS A 34 0.41 -3.61 -7.34
N ARG A 35 0.87 -2.75 -8.24
CA ARG A 35 2.25 -2.72 -8.70
C ARG A 35 2.81 -1.31 -8.59
N GLY A 36 3.84 -1.14 -7.77
CA GLY A 36 4.56 0.12 -7.64
C GLY A 36 5.98 0.04 -8.20
N VAL A 37 6.58 1.18 -8.50
CA VAL A 37 8.04 1.26 -8.65
C VAL A 37 8.65 1.18 -7.27
N ASP A 38 8.33 2.14 -6.40
CA ASP A 38 8.73 2.17 -4.99
C ASP A 38 7.52 1.86 -4.10
N GLY A 39 7.55 0.71 -3.40
CA GLY A 39 6.43 0.24 -2.58
C GLY A 39 5.29 -0.35 -3.42
N GLY A 40 4.81 -1.56 -3.11
CA GLY A 40 3.91 -2.28 -4.02
C GLY A 40 2.46 -1.79 -3.99
N ALA A 41 1.79 -2.00 -2.86
CA ALA A 41 0.50 -1.40 -2.57
C ALA A 41 0.66 -0.13 -1.72
N VAL A 42 1.65 -0.04 -0.86
CA VAL A 42 1.87 1.02 0.11
C VAL A 42 3.30 1.52 -0.01
N TYR A 43 3.44 2.82 -0.20
CA TYR A 43 4.70 3.52 0.00
C TYR A 43 4.52 4.60 1.05
N ALA A 44 5.43 4.65 2.02
CA ALA A 44 5.42 5.64 3.08
C ALA A 44 6.84 6.11 3.39
N VAL A 45 6.99 7.42 3.57
CA VAL A 45 8.27 8.02 3.93
C VAL A 45 8.57 7.87 5.42
N GLU A 46 9.81 8.18 5.82
CA GLU A 46 10.21 8.22 7.22
C GLU A 46 9.30 9.13 8.07
N GLY A 47 8.94 8.67 9.26
CA GLY A 47 8.02 9.37 10.16
C GLY A 47 6.53 9.11 9.90
N ALA A 48 6.20 8.34 8.87
CA ALA A 48 4.85 7.78 8.74
C ALA A 48 4.61 6.68 9.79
N LYS A 49 3.39 6.64 10.33
CA LYS A 49 2.92 5.58 11.23
C LYS A 49 1.78 4.84 10.54
N LEU A 50 2.03 3.59 10.17
CA LEU A 50 1.06 2.75 9.49
C LEU A 50 0.45 1.75 10.48
N GLU A 51 -0.86 1.80 10.64
CA GLU A 51 -1.63 0.79 11.38
C GLU A 51 -2.36 -0.11 10.37
N TRP A 52 -1.83 -1.31 10.13
CA TRP A 52 -2.27 -2.14 9.02
C TRP A 52 -3.00 -3.41 9.46
N GLY A 53 -4.30 -3.46 9.19
CA GLY A 53 -5.18 -4.61 9.34
C GLY A 53 -5.89 -5.01 8.04
N CYS A 54 -5.40 -4.54 6.89
CA CYS A 54 -5.86 -4.96 5.57
C CYS A 54 -5.07 -6.15 5.05
N HIS A 55 -5.72 -6.99 4.26
CA HIS A 55 -5.12 -8.20 3.71
C HIS A 55 -4.40 -7.87 2.39
N LEU A 56 -3.07 -7.92 2.39
CA LEU A 56 -2.22 -7.63 1.24
C LEU A 56 -2.02 -8.92 0.44
N VAL A 57 -2.38 -8.92 -0.85
CA VAL A 57 -2.34 -10.14 -1.69
C VAL A 57 -1.72 -9.85 -3.03
N ASN A 58 -0.62 -10.54 -3.35
CA ASN A 58 0.00 -10.50 -4.68
C ASN A 58 0.33 -9.08 -5.17
N ASN A 59 0.64 -8.16 -4.26
CA ASN A 59 1.19 -6.86 -4.62
C ASN A 59 2.67 -7.04 -4.99
N SER A 60 3.22 -6.11 -5.76
CA SER A 60 4.62 -6.17 -6.23
C SER A 60 5.24 -4.79 -6.30
N ALA A 61 6.52 -4.68 -5.98
CA ALA A 61 7.30 -3.47 -6.16
C ALA A 61 8.53 -3.78 -7.02
N LEU A 62 8.99 -2.82 -7.83
CA LEU A 62 10.29 -2.94 -8.48
C LEU A 62 11.43 -2.70 -7.47
N ALA A 63 11.23 -1.76 -6.55
CA ALA A 63 12.15 -1.36 -5.51
C ALA A 63 11.41 -1.20 -4.17
N GLY A 64 12.07 -1.62 -3.09
CA GLY A 64 11.47 -1.64 -1.75
C GLY A 64 10.44 -2.76 -1.52
N PRO A 65 9.64 -2.67 -0.45
CA PRO A 65 8.70 -3.72 -0.07
C PRO A 65 7.46 -3.73 -0.98
N ALA A 66 6.95 -4.91 -1.29
CA ALA A 66 5.69 -5.07 -2.02
C ALA A 66 4.43 -4.79 -1.19
N MET A 67 4.60 -4.36 0.07
CA MET A 67 3.50 -4.08 1.00
C MET A 67 2.50 -3.11 0.40
#